data_AF-A8DVA7-F1
#
_entry.id   AF-A8DVA7-F1
#
_cell.length_a   1.000
_cell.length_b   1.000
_cell.length_c   1.000
_cell.angle_alpha   90.00
_cell.angle_beta   90.00
_cell.angle_gamma   90.00
#
_symmetry.space_group_name_H-M   'P 1'
#
loop_
_entity.id
_entity.type
_entity.pdbx_description
1 polymer ?
#
loop_
_entity_poly.entity_id
_entity_poly.type
_entity_poly.pdbx_seq_one_letter_code
_entity_poly.pdbx_strand_id
1 'polypeptide(L)'
;MFKLISISVFFIAEVHTIPAKQFRRVLTVVQAHCKLGLTATLVREDDKIQDLNFLIGPKLYEANWMELQNSGFIARVQCAEVWCPMTPEFYSEYLNIKTRKRKVRASQC
;
A
#
# COMPACT_ATOMS: atom_id res chain seq x y z
N MET A 1 -18.84 -31.84 -8.47
CA MET A 1 -19.03 -30.37 -8.53
C MET A 1 -17.69 -29.74 -8.15
N PHE A 2 -17.16 -28.72 -8.84
CA PHE A 2 -15.83 -28.08 -8.64
C PHE A 2 -14.63 -28.58 -9.47
N LYS A 3 -14.78 -28.80 -10.78
CA LYS A 3 -13.63 -28.78 -11.70
C LYS A 3 -14.03 -28.07 -12.98
N LEU A 4 -13.10 -27.29 -13.54
CA LEU A 4 -13.12 -26.69 -14.89
C LEU A 4 -13.73 -25.29 -15.06
N ILE A 5 -13.34 -24.30 -14.25
CA ILE A 5 -13.29 -22.94 -14.77
C ILE A 5 -11.82 -22.66 -15.09
N SER A 6 -11.38 -23.05 -16.30
CA SER A 6 -10.08 -22.67 -16.83
C SER A 6 -10.13 -21.20 -17.23
N ILE A 7 -9.93 -20.31 -16.25
CA ILE A 7 -9.93 -18.86 -16.48
C ILE A 7 -8.67 -18.51 -17.28
N SER A 8 -8.83 -17.85 -18.42
CA SER A 8 -7.72 -17.43 -19.28
C SER A 8 -6.87 -16.36 -18.59
N VAL A 9 -7.51 -15.33 -18.00
CA VAL A 9 -6.84 -14.21 -17.32
C VAL A 9 -7.48 -13.92 -15.97
N PHE A 10 -6.66 -13.88 -14.91
CA PHE A 10 -7.05 -13.52 -13.55
C PHE A 10 -6.49 -12.13 -13.21
N PHE A 11 -7.38 -11.17 -12.98
CA PHE A 11 -7.02 -9.81 -12.59
C PHE A 11 -7.09 -9.65 -11.07
N ILE A 12 -6.05 -9.07 -10.49
CA ILE A 12 -5.99 -8.75 -9.06
C ILE A 12 -5.69 -7.27 -8.91
N ALA A 13 -6.57 -6.53 -8.23
CA ALA A 13 -6.35 -5.14 -7.87
C ALA A 13 -5.70 -5.03 -6.49
N GLU A 14 -4.97 -3.95 -6.23
CA GLU A 14 -4.31 -3.66 -4.95
C GLU A 14 -3.42 -4.81 -4.47
N VAL A 15 -2.57 -5.27 -5.38
CA VAL A 15 -1.74 -6.48 -5.23
C VAL A 15 -0.84 -6.44 -3.99
N HIS A 16 -0.46 -5.25 -3.54
CA HIS A 16 0.30 -5.08 -2.32
C HIS A 16 -0.44 -5.62 -1.07
N THR A 17 -1.76 -5.84 -1.09
CA THR A 17 -2.55 -6.42 0.02
C THR A 17 -2.53 -7.96 0.07
N ILE A 18 -2.07 -8.61 -1.01
CA ILE A 18 -1.99 -10.07 -1.17
C ILE A 18 -1.11 -10.81 -0.15
N PRO A 19 -0.06 -10.22 0.47
CA PRO A 19 0.76 -10.94 1.45
C PRO A 19 -0.02 -11.44 2.69
N ALA A 20 -1.26 -10.99 2.90
CA ALA A 20 -2.11 -11.51 3.95
C ALA A 20 -2.45 -13.00 3.72
N LYS A 21 -2.40 -13.80 4.80
CA LYS A 21 -2.61 -15.27 4.79
C LYS A 21 -3.90 -15.72 4.08
N GLN A 22 -4.94 -14.89 4.05
CA GLN A 22 -6.22 -15.20 3.41
C GLN A 22 -6.13 -15.20 1.87
N PHE A 23 -5.31 -14.33 1.28
CA PHE A 23 -5.22 -14.19 -0.19
C PHE A 23 -4.36 -15.28 -0.84
N ARG A 24 -3.38 -15.85 -0.13
CA ARG A 24 -2.61 -17.01 -0.64
C ARG A 24 -3.51 -18.21 -0.97
N ARG A 25 -4.57 -18.44 -0.19
CA ARG A 25 -5.55 -19.51 -0.48
C ARG A 25 -6.29 -19.29 -1.79
N VAL A 26 -6.66 -18.06 -2.11
CA VAL A 26 -7.38 -17.73 -3.35
C VAL A 26 -6.52 -18.04 -4.58
N LEU A 27 -5.23 -17.73 -4.53
CA LEU A 27 -4.28 -18.05 -5.59
C LEU A 27 -4.07 -19.56 -5.80
N THR A 28 -4.25 -20.37 -4.76
CA THR A 28 -4.20 -21.85 -4.86
C THR A 28 -5.50 -22.44 -5.39
N VAL A 29 -6.65 -21.85 -5.02
CA VAL A 29 -7.98 -22.33 -5.43
C VAL A 29 -8.30 -21.99 -6.88
N VAL A 30 -7.91 -20.79 -7.34
CA VAL A 30 -8.17 -20.32 -8.70
C VAL A 30 -6.96 -20.63 -9.59
N GLN A 31 -7.10 -21.61 -10.48
CA GLN A 31 -6.11 -21.87 -11.52
C GLN A 31 -6.44 -21.08 -12.78
N ALA A 32 -5.57 -20.12 -13.11
CA ALA A 32 -5.67 -19.30 -14.32
C ALA A 32 -4.33 -19.33 -15.08
N HIS A 33 -4.40 -19.28 -16.42
CA HIS A 33 -3.21 -19.33 -17.29
C HIS A 33 -2.38 -18.05 -17.22
N CYS A 34 -3.04 -16.89 -17.15
CA CYS A 34 -2.37 -15.60 -16.97
C CYS A 34 -2.89 -14.92 -15.70
N LYS A 35 -1.98 -14.36 -14.90
CA LYS A 35 -2.32 -13.57 -13.71
C LYS A 35 -1.79 -12.16 -13.92
N LEU A 36 -2.66 -11.16 -13.85
CA LEU A 36 -2.28 -9.76 -13.94
C LEU A 36 -2.55 -9.06 -12.61
N GLY A 37 -1.50 -8.50 -12.03
CA GLY A 37 -1.58 -7.69 -10.84
C GLY A 37 -1.54 -6.20 -11.17
N LEU A 38 -2.55 -5.45 -10.72
CA LEU A 38 -2.58 -3.99 -10.78
C LEU A 38 -2.38 -3.42 -9.38
N THR A 39 -1.38 -2.56 -9.20
CA THR A 39 -1.14 -1.85 -7.94
C THR A 39 -0.69 -0.43 -8.25
N ALA A 40 -1.23 0.55 -7.54
CA ALA A 40 -0.80 1.94 -7.66
C ALA A 40 0.50 2.21 -6.87
N THR A 41 0.70 1.48 -5.77
CA THR A 41 1.86 1.60 -4.90
C THR A 41 2.61 0.28 -4.84
N LEU A 42 3.90 0.31 -5.18
CA LEU A 42 4.79 -0.86 -5.07
C LEU A 42 5.57 -0.88 -3.74
N VAL A 43 5.70 0.26 -3.09
CA VAL A 43 6.53 0.42 -1.89
C VAL A 43 5.79 -0.11 -0.67
N ARG A 44 6.35 -1.16 -0.04
CA ARG A 44 6.01 -1.63 1.31
C ARG A 44 7.29 -1.63 2.14
N GLU A 45 7.22 -1.09 3.35
CA GLU A 45 8.33 -1.11 4.32
C GLU A 45 8.65 -2.53 4.86
N ASP A 46 7.77 -3.50 4.61
CA ASP A 46 7.86 -4.85 5.18
C ASP A 46 8.74 -5.85 4.39
N ASP A 47 9.47 -5.46 3.34
CA ASP A 47 10.26 -6.31 2.42
C ASP A 47 9.55 -7.53 1.76
N LYS A 48 8.25 -7.74 2.06
CA LYS A 48 7.41 -8.83 1.55
C LYS A 48 7.07 -8.72 0.06
N ILE A 49 7.70 -7.80 -0.67
CA ILE A 49 7.51 -7.63 -2.10
C ILE A 49 8.12 -8.81 -2.88
N GLN A 50 9.18 -9.44 -2.35
CA GLN A 50 9.81 -10.61 -2.98
C GLN A 50 8.86 -11.81 -3.05
N ASP A 51 8.03 -12.03 -2.02
CA ASP A 51 7.01 -13.08 -2.01
C ASP A 51 5.97 -12.89 -3.14
N LEU A 52 5.73 -11.64 -3.55
CA LEU A 52 4.77 -11.31 -4.58
C LEU A 52 5.29 -11.69 -5.98
N ASN A 53 6.58 -11.45 -6.22
CA ASN A 53 7.24 -11.83 -7.47
C ASN A 53 7.18 -13.35 -7.70
N PHE A 54 7.25 -14.14 -6.62
CA PHE A 54 7.12 -15.59 -6.69
C PHE A 54 5.69 -16.04 -7.00
N LEU A 55 4.67 -15.36 -6.46
CA LEU A 55 3.26 -15.78 -6.58
C LEU A 55 2.61 -15.42 -7.91
N ILE A 56 2.96 -14.27 -8.49
CA ILE A 56 2.35 -13.72 -9.71
C ILE A 56 3.34 -13.62 -10.86
N GLY A 57 4.59 -13.26 -10.58
CA GLY A 57 5.64 -13.06 -11.58
C GLY A 57 6.38 -11.72 -11.38
N PRO A 58 7.40 -11.45 -12.21
CA PRO A 58 8.22 -10.24 -12.12
C PRO A 58 7.41 -8.98 -12.50
N LYS A 59 7.85 -7.81 -12.02
CA LYS A 59 7.27 -6.52 -12.42
C LYS A 59 7.49 -6.28 -13.93
N LEU A 60 6.41 -6.02 -14.67
CA LEU A 60 6.47 -5.80 -16.11
C LEU A 60 6.60 -4.32 -16.48
N TYR A 61 5.93 -3.44 -15.75
CA TYR A 61 5.88 -2.02 -16.06
C TYR A 61 5.67 -1.18 -14.80
N GLU A 62 6.33 -0.03 -14.75
CA GLU A 62 6.23 0.95 -13.68
C GLU A 62 6.08 2.33 -14.32
N ALA A 63 4.91 2.95 -14.12
CA ALA A 63 4.66 4.27 -14.67
C ALA A 63 5.29 5.34 -13.76
N ASN A 64 6.08 6.23 -14.34
CA ASN A 64 6.65 7.35 -13.60
C ASN A 64 5.60 8.45 -13.39
N TRP A 65 5.20 8.64 -12.14
CA TRP A 65 4.26 9.69 -11.71
C TRP A 65 4.71 11.10 -12.12
N MET A 66 6.01 11.39 -12.13
CA MET A 66 6.54 12.70 -12.50
C MET A 66 6.34 13.01 -13.99
N GLU A 67 6.51 12.00 -14.85
CA GLU A 67 6.27 12.12 -16.29
C GLU A 67 4.78 12.25 -16.61
N LEU A 68 3.93 11.49 -15.90
CA LEU A 68 2.47 11.58 -16.01
C LEU A 68 1.91 12.94 -15.57
N GLN A 69 2.52 13.55 -14.55
CA GLN A 69 2.20 14.89 -14.09
C GLN A 69 2.64 15.95 -15.11
N ASN A 70 3.84 15.80 -15.68
CA ASN A 70 4.37 16.72 -16.69
C ASN A 70 3.59 16.69 -18.01
N SER A 71 3.15 15.49 -18.42
CA SER A 71 2.32 15.28 -19.62
C SER A 71 0.85 15.65 -19.43
N GLY A 72 0.44 16.03 -18.22
CA GLY A 72 -0.91 16.53 -17.93
C GLY A 72 -1.97 15.45 -17.74
N PHE A 73 -1.61 14.18 -17.60
CA PHE A 73 -2.55 13.10 -17.26
C PHE A 73 -2.96 13.12 -15.79
N ILE A 74 -2.12 13.67 -14.91
CA ILE A 74 -2.33 13.73 -13.45
C ILE A 74 -2.24 15.17 -12.96
N ALA A 75 -3.11 15.54 -12.02
CA ALA A 75 -3.11 16.85 -11.39
C ALA A 75 -1.81 17.10 -10.57
N ARG A 76 -1.30 18.33 -10.60
CA ARG A 76 -0.09 18.68 -9.84
C ARG A 76 -0.42 18.77 -8.34
N VAL A 77 0.20 17.91 -7.55
CA VAL A 77 0.06 17.92 -6.10
C VAL A 77 1.14 18.82 -5.49
N GLN A 78 0.74 19.70 -4.57
CA GLN A 78 1.67 20.44 -3.71
C GLN A 78 1.47 19.94 -2.28
N CYS A 79 2.47 19.23 -1.75
CA CYS A 79 2.49 18.79 -0.36
C CYS A 79 3.13 19.89 0.49
N ALA A 80 2.40 20.41 1.48
CA ALA A 80 2.92 21.34 2.47
C ALA A 80 2.79 20.71 3.86
N GLU A 81 3.91 20.52 4.54
CA GLU A 81 3.94 20.09 5.93
C GLU A 81 3.98 21.33 6.82
N VAL A 82 2.90 21.56 7.57
CA VAL A 82 2.78 22.71 8.48
C VAL A 82 3.12 22.25 9.88
N TRP A 83 4.26 22.71 10.39
CA TRP A 83 4.72 22.44 11.74
C TRP A 83 4.17 23.49 12.69
N CYS A 84 3.33 23.07 13.64
CA CYS A 84 2.81 23.96 14.69
C CYS A 84 3.67 23.83 15.97
N PRO A 85 4.14 24.94 16.57
CA PRO A 85 4.82 24.88 17.85
C PRO A 85 3.84 24.44 18.94
N MET A 86 4.22 23.44 19.72
CA MET A 86 3.44 23.00 20.88
C MET A 86 3.61 24.00 22.02
N THR A 87 2.51 24.29 22.72
CA THR A 87 2.54 25.12 23.93
C THR A 87 3.25 24.42 25.09
N PRO A 88 3.96 25.16 25.96
CA PRO A 88 4.81 24.58 27.00
C PRO A 88 4.01 23.75 28.03
N GLU A 89 2.75 24.10 28.28
CA GLU A 89 1.85 23.35 29.16
C GLU A 89 1.61 21.93 28.61
N PHE A 90 1.30 21.83 27.31
CA PHE A 90 1.09 20.54 26.64
C PHE A 90 2.38 19.74 26.51
N TYR A 91 3.52 20.41 26.32
CA TYR A 91 4.83 19.75 26.23
C TYR A 91 5.23 19.06 27.54
N SER A 92 4.96 19.71 28.67
CA SER A 92 5.24 19.15 30.00
C SER A 92 4.41 17.88 30.29
N GLU A 93 3.11 17.90 29.97
CA GLU A 93 2.26 16.71 30.09
C GLU A 93 2.64 15.61 29.10
N TYR A 94 3.03 15.99 27.88
CA TYR A 94 3.46 15.05 26.84
C TYR A 94 4.67 14.23 27.27
N LEU A 95 5.63 14.82 27.99
CA LEU A 95 6.80 14.13 28.52
C LEU A 95 6.45 13.15 29.66
N ASN A 96 5.43 13.47 30.46
CA ASN A 96 5.03 12.64 31.60
C ASN A 96 4.23 11.37 31.20
N ILE A 97 3.65 11.34 30.00
CA ILE A 97 2.82 10.20 29.55
C ILE A 97 3.66 9.18 28.76
N LYS A 98 3.78 7.95 29.28
CA LYS A 98 4.52 6.85 28.63
C LYS A 98 3.69 5.97 27.68
N THR A 99 2.39 6.22 27.54
CA THR A 99 1.44 5.39 26.75
C THR A 99 0.96 6.06 25.47
N ARG A 100 0.29 5.30 24.60
CA ARG A 100 -0.24 5.71 23.27
C ARG A 100 -1.15 6.97 23.30
N LYS A 101 -1.63 7.38 24.48
CA LYS A 101 -2.34 8.66 24.71
C LYS A 101 -1.49 9.91 24.42
N ARG A 102 -0.16 9.77 24.41
CA ARG A 102 0.81 10.81 24.04
C ARG A 102 0.58 11.38 22.63
N LYS A 103 0.15 10.56 21.67
CA LYS A 103 -0.18 11.01 20.30
C LYS A 103 -1.47 11.82 20.20
N VAL A 104 -2.43 11.60 21.10
CA VAL A 104 -3.77 12.23 21.03
C VAL A 104 -3.77 13.66 21.59
N ARG A 105 -2.91 13.95 22.58
CA ARG A 105 -2.78 15.32 23.13
C ARG A 105 -1.88 16.23 22.30
N ALA A 106 -0.94 15.66 21.53
CA ALA A 106 -0.09 16.45 20.64
C ALA A 106 -0.83 17.06 19.44
N SER A 107 -2.03 16.56 19.12
CA SER A 107 -2.91 17.09 18.08
C SER A 107 -3.98 18.06 18.61
N GLN A 108 -3.93 18.45 19.89
CA GLN A 108 -4.86 19.42 20.50
C GLN A 108 -4.31 20.86 20.52
N CYS A 109 -3.19 21.11 19.83
CA CYS A 109 -2.77 22.47 19.47
C CYS A 109 -3.70 23.07 18.42
#